data_AF-A0A1M7EFJ4-F1
#
_entry.id   AF-A0A1M7EFJ4-F1
#
_cell.length_a   1.000
_cell.length_b   1.000
_cell.length_c   1.000
_cell.angle_alpha   90.00
_cell.angle_beta   90.00
_cell.angle_gamma   90.00
#
_symmetry.space_group_name_H-M   'P 1'
#
loop_
_entity.id
_entity.type
_entity.pdbx_description
1 polymer ?
#
loop_
_entity_poly.entity_id
_entity_poly.type
_entity_poly.pdbx_seq_one_letter_code
_entity_poly.pdbx_strand_id
1 'polypeptide(L)'
;MDNSAIHKSVKRQKSFKDFCVYFDPAVSSFDEDETFVGVKIRKADEQDSFEPRIYFPRGYRPDHDDSEVEKLDAELKSDFLRLISIINDVSLQNRFPDNEKSDLKTGFPIKAFFSIVQYYLDYGYFAETETVYKKGWSGKISWSRTIKRIKPQVVKDEDDNHSVVYLNLITRRTNYKQDSLITLIHKFCVYEAARLIGPFLGVIEDEFDSPELDFDYELFVEVLKDKIASTFNDKFLELFHSLLTVVDFFENKETLVNDDSEICFGFKKFDHAWEGMIDSIFGNVSDKTKYNPHLKFIAMNSKSVEGKIIDYDDDKGDGRRSTLRPDTIMKLGDSVFILDSKYYKFGVKNETRYLPGAESVCKQMAYAEYVENHMGIKADKNFNAFIIPYYAKSNVLPFGMENKGFIYGEWKVISKKDDTEKQNICEKRPYHYIACVCLDMKSVMRNYRRNEIAQFRLAEVVRSGAESILEYATKEINA
;
A
#
# COMPACT_ATOMS: atom_id res chain seq x y z
N MET A 1 19.11 -30.24 -47.41
CA MET A 1 18.87 -28.78 -47.48
C MET A 1 17.43 -28.60 -47.91
N ASP A 2 16.52 -28.35 -46.98
CA ASP A 2 15.76 -27.10 -47.01
C ASP A 2 15.13 -26.85 -45.63
N ASN A 3 15.17 -25.58 -45.23
CA ASN A 3 14.90 -25.06 -43.89
C ASN A 3 13.40 -25.05 -43.57
N SER A 4 12.96 -25.80 -42.55
CA SER A 4 11.78 -25.40 -41.78
C SER A 4 12.25 -24.48 -40.65
N ALA A 5 12.31 -23.18 -40.97
CA ALA A 5 12.44 -22.15 -39.97
C ALA A 5 11.22 -22.24 -39.04
N ILE A 6 11.43 -22.76 -37.83
CA ILE A 6 10.50 -22.65 -36.72
C ILE A 6 10.42 -21.16 -36.40
N HIS A 7 9.43 -20.48 -36.96
CA HIS A 7 8.98 -19.19 -36.46
C HIS A 7 8.40 -19.43 -35.06
N LYS A 8 9.27 -19.38 -34.03
CA LYS A 8 8.82 -18.99 -32.69
C LYS A 8 8.15 -17.64 -32.88
N SER A 9 6.82 -17.59 -32.75
CA SER A 9 6.13 -16.32 -32.66
C SER A 9 6.73 -15.59 -31.47
N VAL A 10 7.35 -14.44 -31.73
CA VAL A 10 7.86 -13.59 -30.66
C VAL A 10 6.62 -13.07 -29.95
N LYS A 11 6.18 -13.76 -28.87
CA LYS A 11 5.18 -13.22 -27.95
C LYS A 11 5.72 -11.85 -27.53
N ARG A 12 5.04 -10.78 -27.96
CA ARG A 12 5.41 -9.41 -27.61
C ARG A 12 5.43 -9.33 -26.09
N GLN A 13 6.59 -9.02 -25.51
CA GLN A 13 6.71 -8.84 -24.06
C GLN A 13 5.74 -7.73 -23.66
N LYS A 14 4.79 -8.04 -22.77
CA LYS A 14 3.80 -7.07 -22.29
C LYS A 14 4.53 -5.92 -21.59
N SER A 15 4.12 -4.70 -21.85
CA SER A 15 4.61 -3.51 -21.16
C SER A 15 4.07 -3.50 -19.73
N PHE A 16 4.77 -2.88 -18.77
CA PHE A 16 4.28 -2.84 -17.39
C PHE A 16 2.93 -2.13 -17.28
N LYS A 17 2.69 -1.14 -18.14
CA LYS A 17 1.39 -0.49 -18.31
C LYS A 17 0.24 -1.47 -18.56
N ASP A 18 0.46 -2.57 -19.28
CA ASP A 18 -0.59 -3.52 -19.65
C ASP A 18 -1.19 -4.23 -18.42
N PHE A 19 -0.49 -4.23 -17.29
CA PHE A 19 -0.99 -4.76 -16.02
C PHE A 19 -1.69 -3.71 -15.16
N CYS A 20 -1.58 -2.42 -15.50
CA CYS A 20 -2.04 -1.32 -14.68
C CYS A 20 -3.47 -0.90 -15.04
N VAL A 21 -4.32 -0.87 -14.03
CA VAL A 21 -5.69 -0.38 -14.07
C VAL A 21 -5.75 0.90 -13.23
N TYR A 22 -6.09 1.99 -13.88
CA TYR A 22 -6.38 3.27 -13.24
C TYR A 22 -7.56 3.90 -13.96
N PHE A 23 -8.31 4.71 -13.22
CA PHE A 23 -9.55 5.27 -13.73
C PHE A 23 -9.29 6.23 -14.91
N ASP A 24 -9.92 5.95 -16.05
CA ASP A 24 -9.94 6.88 -17.18
C ASP A 24 -11.35 7.50 -17.32
N PRO A 25 -11.53 8.81 -17.08
CA PRO A 25 -12.84 9.45 -17.17
C PRO A 25 -13.51 9.31 -18.54
N ALA A 26 -12.74 9.07 -19.61
CA ALA A 26 -13.23 8.88 -20.98
C ALA A 26 -13.87 7.49 -21.22
N VAL A 27 -13.61 6.51 -20.36
CA VAL A 27 -14.10 5.15 -20.52
C VAL A 27 -15.38 4.97 -19.68
N SER A 28 -16.51 4.72 -20.36
CA SER A 28 -17.82 4.56 -19.72
C SER A 28 -18.03 3.20 -19.05
N SER A 29 -17.15 2.22 -19.33
CA SER A 29 -17.28 0.83 -18.89
C SER A 29 -16.51 0.50 -17.61
N PHE A 30 -15.93 1.49 -16.92
CA PHE A 30 -15.37 1.26 -15.60
C PHE A 30 -16.51 0.94 -14.64
N ASP A 31 -16.45 -0.25 -14.04
CA ASP A 31 -17.43 -0.68 -13.05
C ASP A 31 -17.55 0.39 -11.98
N GLU A 32 -18.76 0.93 -11.84
CA GLU A 32 -19.00 2.13 -11.04
C GLU A 32 -18.58 1.90 -9.57
N ASP A 33 -18.51 0.65 -9.13
CA ASP A 33 -18.26 0.28 -7.74
C ASP A 33 -16.85 -0.26 -7.47
N GLU A 34 -15.91 -0.14 -8.42
CA GLU A 34 -14.53 -0.59 -8.19
C GLU A 34 -13.84 0.30 -7.14
N THR A 35 -13.80 -0.22 -5.92
CA THR A 35 -13.24 0.40 -4.70
C THR A 35 -11.93 -0.25 -4.28
N PHE A 36 -11.60 -1.40 -4.87
CA PHE A 36 -10.39 -2.16 -4.59
C PHE A 36 -9.15 -1.42 -5.10
N VAL A 37 -8.10 -1.43 -4.29
CA VAL A 37 -6.79 -0.85 -4.62
C VAL A 37 -5.70 -1.83 -4.18
N GLY A 38 -4.86 -2.26 -5.13
CA GLY A 38 -3.83 -3.28 -4.91
C GLY A 38 -3.64 -4.19 -6.12
N VAL A 39 -3.31 -5.46 -5.87
CA VAL A 39 -3.08 -6.49 -6.90
C VAL A 39 -4.22 -7.49 -6.87
N LYS A 40 -4.78 -7.84 -8.05
CA LYS A 40 -5.63 -9.02 -8.24
C LYS A 40 -4.97 -9.95 -9.23
N ILE A 41 -5.01 -11.24 -8.99
CA ILE A 41 -4.48 -12.28 -9.88
C ILE A 41 -5.61 -13.27 -10.12
N ARG A 42 -6.07 -13.31 -11.37
CA ARG A 42 -7.15 -14.20 -11.80
C ARG A 42 -6.55 -15.39 -12.54
N LYS A 43 -7.21 -16.55 -12.46
CA LYS A 43 -6.88 -17.65 -13.38
C LYS A 43 -7.38 -17.26 -14.77
N ALA A 44 -6.54 -17.36 -15.79
CA ALA A 44 -6.96 -17.10 -17.15
C ALA A 44 -7.80 -18.25 -17.70
N ASP A 45 -8.55 -18.00 -18.78
CA ASP A 45 -9.32 -19.03 -19.49
C ASP A 45 -8.40 -20.07 -20.16
N GLU A 46 -7.15 -19.71 -20.45
CA GLU A 46 -6.10 -20.62 -20.91
C GLU A 46 -5.59 -21.48 -19.75
N GLN A 47 -5.57 -22.80 -19.93
CA GLN A 47 -5.17 -23.78 -18.92
C GLN A 47 -3.85 -23.40 -18.24
N ASP A 48 -3.93 -23.20 -16.92
CA ASP A 48 -2.82 -22.96 -15.99
C ASP A 48 -2.03 -21.65 -16.13
N SER A 49 -2.60 -20.63 -16.77
CA SER A 49 -2.02 -19.28 -16.74
C SER A 49 -2.76 -18.34 -15.77
N PHE A 50 -2.04 -17.32 -15.31
CA PHE A 50 -2.57 -16.30 -14.40
C PHE A 50 -2.49 -14.90 -15.02
N GLU A 51 -3.51 -14.08 -14.76
CA GLU A 51 -3.58 -12.69 -15.19
C GLU A 51 -3.49 -11.75 -13.98
N PRO A 52 -2.28 -11.27 -13.65
CA PRO A 52 -2.11 -10.29 -12.61
C PRO A 52 -2.45 -8.88 -13.11
N ARG A 53 -3.19 -8.11 -12.31
CA ARG A 53 -3.57 -6.71 -12.55
C ARG A 53 -3.34 -5.86 -11.31
N ILE A 54 -2.85 -4.63 -11.51
CA ILE A 54 -2.58 -3.63 -10.48
C ILE A 54 -3.66 -2.56 -10.57
N TYR A 55 -4.44 -2.41 -9.52
CA TYR A 55 -5.49 -1.40 -9.39
C TYR A 55 -4.95 -0.23 -8.57
N PHE A 56 -4.68 0.88 -9.25
CA PHE A 56 -4.29 2.12 -8.61
C PHE A 56 -5.49 2.86 -8.04
N PRO A 57 -5.29 3.68 -6.98
CA PRO A 57 -6.39 4.41 -6.38
C PRO A 57 -6.99 5.45 -7.31
N ARG A 58 -8.25 5.77 -7.05
CA ARG A 58 -8.99 6.83 -7.71
C ARG A 58 -8.25 8.15 -7.60
N GLY A 59 -8.18 8.89 -8.71
CA GLY A 59 -7.42 10.13 -8.80
C GLY A 59 -5.95 9.91 -9.18
N TYR A 60 -5.47 8.66 -9.28
CA TYR A 60 -4.15 8.39 -9.82
C TYR A 60 -4.14 8.44 -11.35
N ARG A 61 -3.10 9.06 -11.94
CA ARG A 61 -2.75 8.96 -13.35
C ARG A 61 -1.24 9.16 -13.53
N PRO A 62 -0.56 8.41 -14.41
CA PRO A 62 0.84 8.67 -14.75
C PRO A 62 0.99 10.04 -15.43
N ASP A 63 2.20 10.62 -15.34
CA ASP A 63 2.49 11.92 -15.98
C ASP A 63 2.86 11.73 -17.44
N HIS A 64 3.54 10.62 -17.75
CA HIS A 64 3.90 10.23 -19.11
C HIS A 64 2.73 9.51 -19.78
N ASP A 65 2.71 9.54 -21.11
CA ASP A 65 1.71 8.88 -21.94
C ASP A 65 2.35 7.80 -22.83
N ASP A 66 1.54 7.24 -23.73
CA ASP A 66 1.95 6.16 -24.63
C ASP A 66 2.99 6.56 -25.67
N SER A 67 3.29 7.86 -25.83
CA SER A 67 4.40 8.31 -26.67
C SER A 67 5.77 8.09 -25.99
N GLU A 68 5.80 7.96 -24.66
CA GLU A 68 7.02 7.80 -23.85
C GLU A 68 7.00 6.49 -23.03
N VAL A 69 6.76 5.36 -23.70
CA VAL A 69 6.55 4.03 -23.08
C VAL A 69 7.59 3.67 -22.02
N GLU A 70 8.88 3.87 -22.27
CA GLU A 70 9.94 3.53 -21.30
C GLU A 70 9.85 4.35 -20.01
N LYS A 71 9.55 5.65 -20.12
CA LYS A 71 9.39 6.54 -18.96
C LYS A 71 8.11 6.23 -18.21
N LEU A 72 7.04 5.94 -18.95
CA LEU A 72 5.76 5.52 -18.39
C LEU A 72 5.92 4.24 -17.58
N ASP A 73 6.57 3.21 -18.13
CA ASP A 73 6.80 1.95 -17.42
C ASP A 73 7.67 2.13 -16.17
N ALA A 74 8.74 2.95 -16.26
CA ALA A 74 9.58 3.25 -15.11
C ALA A 74 8.80 3.99 -14.00
N GLU A 75 7.95 4.94 -14.39
CA GLU A 75 7.08 5.68 -13.48
C GLU A 75 6.05 4.75 -12.80
N LEU A 76 5.34 3.94 -13.58
CA LEU A 76 4.33 3.01 -13.06
C LEU A 76 4.95 1.98 -12.12
N LYS A 77 6.16 1.47 -12.42
CA LYS A 77 6.90 0.58 -11.51
C LYS A 77 7.24 1.29 -10.20
N SER A 78 7.74 2.52 -10.27
CA SER A 78 8.04 3.31 -9.07
C SER A 78 6.79 3.59 -8.23
N ASP A 79 5.68 3.91 -8.86
CA ASP A 79 4.41 4.21 -8.18
C ASP A 79 3.74 2.94 -7.65
N PHE A 80 3.93 1.79 -8.30
CA PHE A 80 3.54 0.47 -7.78
C PHE A 80 4.30 0.11 -6.49
N LEU A 81 5.62 0.31 -6.44
CA LEU A 81 6.39 0.08 -5.20
C LEU A 81 5.90 0.96 -4.03
N ARG A 82 5.53 2.22 -4.33
CA ARG A 82 4.90 3.12 -3.35
C ARG A 82 3.56 2.58 -2.89
N LEU A 83 2.73 2.09 -3.81
CA LEU A 83 1.46 1.46 -3.47
C LEU A 83 1.65 0.24 -2.54
N ILE A 84 2.61 -0.63 -2.83
CA ILE A 84 2.96 -1.76 -1.96
C ILE A 84 3.40 -1.27 -0.58
N SER A 85 4.18 -0.19 -0.50
CA SER A 85 4.58 0.41 0.78
C SER A 85 3.37 0.93 1.57
N ILE A 86 2.42 1.61 0.91
CA ILE A 86 1.19 2.12 1.53
C ILE A 86 0.33 0.97 2.07
N ILE A 87 0.13 -0.08 1.25
CA ILE A 87 -0.65 -1.26 1.66
C ILE A 87 0.01 -1.93 2.88
N ASN A 88 1.34 -1.93 2.98
CA ASN A 88 2.07 -2.51 4.09
C ASN A 88 2.25 -1.59 5.31
N ASP A 89 1.79 -0.34 5.26
CA ASP A 89 1.91 0.59 6.39
C ASP A 89 0.96 0.17 7.53
N VAL A 90 1.55 -0.30 8.63
CA VAL A 90 0.84 -0.76 9.83
C VAL A 90 0.01 0.37 10.46
N SER A 91 0.47 1.62 10.37
CA SER A 91 -0.26 2.77 10.92
C SER A 91 -1.56 3.04 10.17
N LEU A 92 -1.57 2.84 8.85
CA LEU A 92 -2.78 2.95 8.02
C LEU A 92 -3.69 1.74 8.24
N GLN A 93 -3.14 0.52 8.30
CA GLN A 93 -3.91 -0.70 8.58
C GLN A 93 -4.65 -0.64 9.92
N ASN A 94 -4.02 -0.08 10.96
CA ASN A 94 -4.61 0.03 12.29
C ASN A 94 -5.79 1.01 12.39
N ARG A 95 -5.98 1.88 11.39
CA ARG A 95 -7.11 2.83 11.36
C ARG A 95 -8.43 2.16 10.97
N PHE A 96 -8.39 0.99 10.35
CA PHE A 96 -9.60 0.27 9.97
C PHE A 96 -10.28 -0.31 11.21
N PRO A 97 -11.62 -0.28 11.26
CA PRO A 97 -12.39 -0.95 12.31
C PRO A 97 -12.02 -2.43 12.42
N ASP A 98 -12.01 -3.00 13.64
CA ASP A 98 -11.58 -4.39 13.85
C ASP A 98 -12.42 -5.41 13.05
N ASN A 99 -13.70 -5.11 12.82
CA ASN A 99 -14.61 -5.89 11.99
C ASN A 99 -14.34 -5.79 10.48
N GLU A 100 -13.54 -4.81 10.04
CA GLU A 100 -13.15 -4.57 8.65
C GLU A 100 -11.66 -4.91 8.41
N LYS A 101 -10.91 -5.29 9.45
CA LYS A 101 -9.51 -5.73 9.31
C LYS A 101 -9.36 -7.03 8.52
N SER A 102 -10.39 -7.87 8.47
CA SER A 102 -10.43 -9.03 7.57
C SER A 102 -10.52 -8.63 6.09
N ASP A 103 -10.95 -7.40 5.79
CA ASP A 103 -11.02 -6.84 4.43
C ASP A 103 -9.73 -6.12 4.00
N LEU A 104 -8.75 -6.00 4.89
CA LEU A 104 -7.45 -5.33 4.66
C LEU A 104 -6.39 -6.18 3.96
N LYS A 105 -6.47 -7.50 4.16
CA LYS A 105 -5.46 -8.45 3.71
C LYS A 105 -6.16 -9.66 3.14
N THR A 106 -6.35 -9.62 1.85
CA THR A 106 -6.45 -10.83 1.06
C THR A 106 -5.11 -11.57 1.20
N GLY A 107 -5.17 -12.88 1.49
CA GLY A 107 -4.08 -13.67 2.09
C GLY A 107 -2.79 -13.86 1.28
N PHE A 108 -2.56 -13.07 0.23
CA PHE A 108 -1.41 -13.23 -0.66
C PHE A 108 -0.13 -12.58 -0.09
N PRO A 109 0.93 -13.35 0.21
CA PRO A 109 2.14 -12.82 0.83
C PRO A 109 3.11 -12.24 -0.22
N ILE A 110 2.69 -11.16 -0.89
CA ILE A 110 3.39 -10.61 -2.06
C ILE A 110 4.89 -10.34 -1.85
N LYS A 111 5.29 -9.94 -0.63
CA LYS A 111 6.70 -9.69 -0.28
C LYS A 111 7.56 -10.96 -0.38
N ALA A 112 7.05 -12.08 0.11
CA ALA A 112 7.76 -13.36 0.07
C ALA A 112 7.93 -13.83 -1.38
N PHE A 113 6.86 -13.72 -2.18
CA PHE A 113 6.89 -13.99 -3.62
C PHE A 113 7.96 -13.15 -4.33
N PHE A 114 7.96 -11.81 -4.14
CA PHE A 114 8.98 -10.94 -4.73
C PHE A 114 10.40 -11.30 -4.27
N SER A 115 10.58 -11.61 -2.97
CA SER A 115 11.89 -11.96 -2.41
C SER A 115 12.47 -13.23 -3.04
N ILE A 116 11.66 -14.25 -3.29
CA ILE A 116 12.11 -15.52 -3.89
C ILE A 116 12.55 -15.31 -5.33
N VAL A 117 11.74 -14.62 -6.14
CA VAL A 117 12.08 -14.38 -7.54
C VAL A 117 13.29 -13.44 -7.64
N GLN A 118 13.36 -12.39 -6.83
CA GLN A 118 14.51 -11.48 -6.81
C GLN A 118 15.80 -12.22 -6.41
N TYR A 119 15.74 -13.09 -5.40
CA TYR A 119 16.89 -13.90 -5.01
C TYR A 119 17.39 -14.74 -6.20
N TYR A 120 16.48 -15.37 -6.95
CA TYR A 120 16.85 -16.13 -8.13
C TYR A 120 17.49 -15.25 -9.23
N LEU A 121 16.94 -14.07 -9.50
CA LEU A 121 17.49 -13.17 -10.52
C LEU A 121 18.90 -12.70 -10.17
N ASP A 122 19.18 -12.51 -8.88
CA ASP A 122 20.47 -12.04 -8.41
C ASP A 122 21.53 -13.16 -8.29
N TYR A 123 21.12 -14.38 -7.90
CA TYR A 123 22.04 -15.44 -7.47
C TYR A 123 21.81 -16.81 -8.12
N GLY A 124 20.75 -16.97 -8.91
CA GLY A 124 20.26 -18.24 -9.41
C GLY A 124 19.65 -19.12 -8.31
N TYR A 125 19.48 -20.41 -8.62
CA TYR A 125 18.95 -21.35 -7.63
C TYR A 125 19.90 -21.54 -6.45
N PHE A 126 19.36 -21.45 -5.24
CA PHE A 126 20.03 -21.86 -4.01
C PHE A 126 20.62 -23.27 -4.16
N ALA A 127 21.92 -23.40 -3.93
CA ALA A 127 22.63 -24.68 -3.91
C ALA A 127 23.43 -24.80 -2.63
N GLU A 128 23.31 -25.94 -1.95
CA GLU A 128 24.08 -26.18 -0.74
C GLU A 128 25.57 -26.34 -1.06
N THR A 129 26.40 -25.74 -0.23
CA THR A 129 27.86 -25.92 -0.32
C THR A 129 28.32 -26.92 0.72
N GLU A 130 28.85 -28.06 0.27
CA GLU A 130 29.49 -29.03 1.15
C GLU A 130 31.01 -28.94 1.00
N THR A 131 31.72 -28.80 2.11
CA THR A 131 33.19 -28.90 2.11
C THR A 131 33.62 -30.36 2.13
N VAL A 132 33.97 -30.89 0.97
CA VAL A 132 34.46 -32.26 0.83
C VAL A 132 35.99 -32.26 0.93
N TYR A 133 36.53 -33.19 1.72
CA TYR A 133 37.96 -33.40 1.85
C TYR A 133 38.36 -34.64 1.06
N LYS A 134 39.19 -34.47 0.03
CA LYS A 134 39.68 -35.59 -0.79
C LYS A 134 41.21 -35.64 -0.76
N LYS A 135 41.76 -36.82 -1.01
CA LYS A 135 43.20 -36.98 -1.26
C LYS A 135 43.49 -36.48 -2.67
N GLY A 136 44.43 -35.57 -2.83
CA GLY A 136 44.81 -35.05 -4.14
C GLY A 136 45.65 -33.77 -4.06
N TRP A 137 46.02 -33.25 -5.23
CA TRP A 137 46.96 -32.13 -5.37
C TRP A 137 46.30 -30.78 -5.61
N SER A 138 44.98 -30.74 -5.84
CA SER A 138 44.27 -29.51 -6.21
C SER A 138 43.22 -29.12 -5.16
N GLY A 139 43.23 -27.84 -4.80
CA GLY A 139 42.47 -27.24 -3.71
C GLY A 139 43.37 -26.83 -2.53
N LYS A 140 42.81 -26.13 -1.54
CA LYS A 140 43.57 -25.67 -0.37
C LYS A 140 43.90 -26.86 0.54
N ILE A 141 45.18 -27.05 0.88
CA ILE A 141 45.65 -28.18 1.70
C ILE A 141 45.15 -28.01 3.15
N SER A 142 44.55 -29.06 3.69
CA SER A 142 44.24 -29.16 5.12
C SER A 142 45.40 -29.85 5.84
N TRP A 143 46.39 -29.07 6.25
CA TRP A 143 47.60 -29.59 6.90
C TRP A 143 47.31 -30.39 8.17
N SER A 144 46.39 -29.93 9.00
CA SER A 144 46.01 -30.62 10.24
C SER A 144 45.45 -32.03 9.98
N ARG A 145 44.64 -32.22 8.92
CA ARG A 145 44.13 -33.54 8.53
C ARG A 145 45.19 -34.37 7.81
N THR A 146 46.01 -33.73 6.98
CA THR A 146 47.10 -34.39 6.23
C THR A 146 48.12 -35.00 7.19
N ILE A 147 48.62 -34.23 8.15
CA ILE A 147 49.60 -34.68 9.15
C ILE A 147 49.04 -35.84 10.00
N LYS A 148 47.75 -35.76 10.38
CA LYS A 148 47.10 -36.79 11.23
C LYS A 148 46.79 -38.10 10.51
N ARG A 149 46.53 -38.08 9.19
CA ARG A 149 45.95 -39.21 8.46
C ARG A 149 46.85 -39.78 7.37
N ILE A 150 47.88 -39.06 6.95
CA ILE A 150 48.77 -39.46 5.86
C ILE A 150 50.12 -39.76 6.46
N LYS A 151 50.62 -40.97 6.24
CA LYS A 151 51.97 -41.34 6.64
C LYS A 151 52.96 -40.58 5.75
N PRO A 152 53.85 -39.75 6.31
CA PRO A 152 54.87 -39.10 5.50
C PRO A 152 55.92 -40.10 5.05
N GLN A 153 56.58 -39.77 3.95
CA GLN A 153 57.79 -40.47 3.49
C GLN A 153 59.01 -39.66 3.93
N VAL A 154 60.04 -40.36 4.41
CA VAL A 154 61.31 -39.75 4.75
C VAL A 154 62.22 -39.92 3.53
N VAL A 155 62.67 -38.80 2.98
CA VAL A 155 63.56 -38.74 1.82
C VAL A 155 64.86 -38.10 2.27
N LYS A 156 65.98 -38.67 1.83
CA LYS A 156 67.30 -38.08 2.05
C LYS A 156 67.59 -37.09 0.92
N ASP A 157 68.05 -35.90 1.30
CA ASP A 157 68.58 -34.91 0.37
C ASP A 157 70.00 -35.30 -0.10
N GLU A 158 70.53 -34.60 -1.10
CA GLU A 158 71.89 -34.80 -1.64
C GLU A 158 72.98 -34.65 -0.55
N ASP A 159 72.71 -33.88 0.50
CA ASP A 159 73.57 -33.67 1.68
C ASP A 159 73.30 -34.65 2.84
N ASP A 160 72.62 -35.78 2.59
CA ASP A 160 72.27 -36.83 3.58
C ASP A 160 71.34 -36.37 4.72
N ASN A 161 70.69 -35.22 4.55
CA ASN A 161 69.69 -34.67 5.45
C ASN A 161 68.31 -35.33 5.27
N HIS A 162 67.62 -35.64 6.36
CA HIS A 162 66.31 -36.30 6.31
C HIS A 162 65.19 -35.27 6.20
N SER A 163 64.50 -35.25 5.07
CA SER A 163 63.33 -34.42 4.79
C SER A 163 62.04 -35.23 4.77
N VAL A 164 60.95 -34.62 5.22
CA VAL A 164 59.64 -35.27 5.37
C VAL A 164 58.70 -34.79 4.27
N VAL A 165 58.24 -35.71 3.41
CA VAL A 165 57.40 -35.39 2.25
C VAL A 165 56.06 -36.12 2.35
N TYR A 166 54.96 -35.38 2.18
CA TYR A 166 53.60 -35.93 2.12
C TYR A 166 53.16 -36.07 0.66
N LEU A 167 53.16 -37.30 0.15
CA LEU A 167 52.81 -37.59 -1.26
C LEU A 167 51.31 -37.55 -1.56
N ASN A 168 50.45 -37.65 -0.53
CA ASN A 168 48.99 -37.71 -0.67
C ASN A 168 48.32 -36.66 0.22
N LEU A 169 48.35 -35.40 -0.19
CA LEU A 169 47.78 -34.29 0.58
C LEU A 169 46.24 -34.43 0.68
N ILE A 170 45.67 -34.04 1.83
CA ILE A 170 44.22 -33.90 1.98
C ILE A 170 43.87 -32.46 1.65
N THR A 171 43.22 -32.24 0.50
CA THR A 171 42.77 -30.93 0.07
C THR A 171 41.29 -30.71 0.38
N ARG A 172 40.94 -29.48 0.74
CA ARG A 172 39.57 -29.00 0.91
C ARG A 172 39.06 -28.49 -0.42
N ARG A 173 37.91 -29.00 -0.85
CA ARG A 173 37.13 -28.45 -1.97
C ARG A 173 35.70 -28.17 -1.51
N THR A 174 35.08 -27.17 -2.11
CA THR A 174 33.67 -26.89 -1.91
C THR A 174 32.93 -27.48 -3.10
N ASN A 175 32.04 -28.44 -2.85
CA ASN A 175 31.13 -28.99 -3.84
C ASN A 175 29.77 -28.33 -3.67
N TYR A 176 29.12 -27.99 -4.77
CA TYR A 176 27.75 -27.49 -4.79
C TYR A 176 26.82 -28.67 -5.04
N LYS A 177 25.88 -28.93 -4.14
CA LYS A 177 24.87 -29.98 -4.30
C LYS A 177 23.61 -29.35 -4.89
N GLN A 178 23.46 -29.45 -6.20
CA GLN A 178 22.30 -28.91 -6.93
C GLN A 178 21.04 -29.80 -6.77
N ASP A 179 21.20 -31.07 -6.40
CA ASP A 179 20.10 -32.02 -6.18
C ASP A 179 19.70 -32.11 -4.70
N SER A 180 19.99 -31.07 -3.91
CA SER A 180 19.53 -31.03 -2.52
C SER A 180 18.02 -30.76 -2.49
N LEU A 181 17.30 -31.38 -1.55
CA LEU A 181 15.85 -31.21 -1.45
C LEU A 181 15.45 -29.74 -1.28
N ILE A 182 16.23 -28.95 -0.55
CA ILE A 182 16.03 -27.50 -0.42
C ILE A 182 16.21 -26.75 -1.75
N THR A 183 17.13 -27.18 -2.61
CA THR A 183 17.28 -26.61 -3.96
C THR A 183 16.04 -26.89 -4.81
N LEU A 184 15.51 -28.12 -4.74
CA LEU A 184 14.31 -28.50 -5.48
C LEU A 184 13.07 -27.75 -4.97
N ILE A 185 12.92 -27.58 -3.66
CA ILE A 185 11.87 -26.74 -3.05
C ILE A 185 11.99 -25.29 -3.56
N HIS A 186 13.22 -24.75 -3.59
CA HIS A 186 13.44 -23.40 -4.11
C HIS A 186 13.09 -23.30 -5.60
N LYS A 187 13.45 -24.29 -6.44
CA LYS A 187 13.03 -24.34 -7.86
C LYS A 187 11.51 -24.29 -7.99
N PHE A 188 10.80 -25.13 -7.21
CA PHE A 188 9.34 -25.15 -7.18
C PHE A 188 8.75 -23.78 -6.81
N CYS A 189 9.19 -23.17 -5.71
CA CYS A 189 8.67 -21.89 -5.28
C CYS A 189 8.99 -20.75 -6.26
N VAL A 190 10.17 -20.76 -6.90
CA VAL A 190 10.53 -19.77 -7.92
C VAL A 190 9.61 -19.90 -9.13
N TYR A 191 9.39 -21.12 -9.62
CA TYR A 191 8.50 -21.38 -10.74
C TYR A 191 7.09 -20.88 -10.43
N GLU A 192 6.49 -21.34 -9.33
CA GLU A 192 5.13 -20.93 -8.94
C GLU A 192 5.01 -19.42 -8.65
N ALA A 193 6.05 -18.80 -8.09
CA ALA A 193 6.06 -17.36 -7.89
C ALA A 193 6.15 -16.59 -9.22
N ALA A 194 6.98 -17.06 -10.16
CA ALA A 194 7.09 -16.46 -11.49
C ALA A 194 5.77 -16.55 -12.27
N ARG A 195 5.01 -17.64 -12.13
CA ARG A 195 3.66 -17.76 -12.72
C ARG A 195 2.69 -16.67 -12.24
N LEU A 196 2.75 -16.32 -10.95
CA LEU A 196 1.83 -15.36 -10.32
C LEU A 196 2.27 -13.90 -10.46
N ILE A 197 3.55 -13.60 -10.23
CA ILE A 197 4.08 -12.23 -10.16
C ILE A 197 5.22 -11.93 -11.13
N GLY A 198 5.72 -12.93 -11.85
CA GLY A 198 6.78 -12.77 -12.86
C GLY A 198 6.53 -11.65 -13.86
N PRO A 199 5.29 -11.46 -14.37
CA PRO A 199 4.98 -10.36 -15.27
C PRO A 199 5.32 -8.97 -14.70
N PHE A 200 5.20 -8.75 -13.39
CA PHE A 200 5.58 -7.49 -12.74
C PHE A 200 7.10 -7.26 -12.71
N LEU A 201 7.88 -8.34 -12.74
CA LEU A 201 9.34 -8.34 -12.77
C LEU A 201 9.90 -8.38 -14.20
N GLY A 202 9.03 -8.43 -15.21
CA GLY A 202 9.43 -8.50 -16.62
C GLY A 202 9.93 -9.88 -17.05
N VAL A 203 9.65 -10.92 -16.27
CA VAL A 203 10.04 -12.32 -16.54
C VAL A 203 8.80 -13.16 -16.83
N ILE A 204 8.96 -14.21 -17.63
CA ILE A 204 7.89 -15.18 -17.91
C ILE A 204 8.26 -16.54 -17.33
N GLU A 205 7.26 -17.32 -16.93
CA GLU A 205 7.44 -18.66 -16.33
C GLU A 205 8.29 -19.61 -17.20
N ASP A 206 8.19 -19.50 -18.53
CA ASP A 206 8.96 -20.29 -19.51
C ASP A 206 10.49 -20.08 -19.42
N GLU A 207 10.95 -19.01 -18.75
CA GLU A 207 12.38 -18.76 -18.51
C GLU A 207 12.94 -19.56 -17.32
N PHE A 208 12.08 -20.23 -16.55
CA PHE A 208 12.45 -20.95 -15.33
C PHE A 208 12.33 -22.47 -15.53
N ASP A 209 13.16 -23.23 -14.81
CA ASP A 209 13.10 -24.69 -14.84
C ASP A 209 11.77 -25.17 -14.25
N SER A 210 11.06 -26.03 -14.99
CA SER A 210 9.87 -26.73 -14.48
C SER A 210 10.23 -27.50 -13.21
N PRO A 211 9.36 -27.49 -12.18
CA PRO A 211 9.62 -28.24 -10.95
C PRO A 211 9.75 -29.74 -11.25
N GLU A 212 10.79 -30.34 -10.68
CA GLU A 212 11.05 -31.79 -10.74
C GLU A 212 10.32 -32.55 -9.63
N LEU A 213 9.83 -31.84 -8.61
CA LEU A 213 9.09 -32.37 -7.47
C LEU A 213 7.65 -31.90 -7.50
N ASP A 214 6.74 -32.83 -7.19
CA ASP A 214 5.36 -32.50 -6.85
C ASP A 214 5.29 -31.78 -5.50
N PHE A 215 4.23 -30.99 -5.30
CA PHE A 215 4.02 -30.27 -4.05
C PHE A 215 3.70 -31.25 -2.91
N ASP A 216 4.51 -31.21 -1.86
CA ASP A 216 4.31 -31.96 -0.61
C ASP A 216 4.52 -31.00 0.56
N TYR A 217 3.42 -30.54 1.16
CA TYR A 217 3.44 -29.53 2.21
C TYR A 217 4.24 -29.99 3.43
N GLU A 218 3.99 -31.21 3.93
CA GLU A 218 4.62 -31.71 5.15
C GLU A 218 6.14 -31.83 4.97
N LEU A 219 6.58 -32.42 3.85
CA LEU A 219 7.98 -32.56 3.50
C LEU A 219 8.66 -31.20 3.34
N PHE A 220 8.03 -30.26 2.62
CA PHE A 220 8.62 -28.96 2.33
C PHE A 220 8.80 -28.16 3.62
N VAL A 221 7.78 -28.14 4.49
CA VAL A 221 7.82 -27.43 5.78
C VAL A 221 8.87 -28.01 6.71
N GLU A 222 8.99 -29.35 6.80
CA GLU A 222 10.01 -30.01 7.64
C GLU A 222 11.41 -29.57 7.22
N VAL A 223 11.73 -29.68 5.93
CA VAL A 223 13.04 -29.31 5.38
C VAL A 223 13.33 -27.83 5.61
N LEU A 224 12.36 -26.95 5.37
CA LEU A 224 12.54 -25.51 5.54
C LEU A 224 12.76 -25.13 7.00
N LYS A 225 12.00 -25.69 7.94
CA LYS A 225 12.17 -25.44 9.39
C LYS A 225 13.53 -25.91 9.88
N ASP A 226 13.99 -27.07 9.44
CA ASP A 226 15.33 -27.58 9.75
C ASP A 226 16.42 -26.65 9.20
N LYS A 227 16.25 -26.11 7.98
CA LYS A 227 17.21 -25.16 7.40
C LYS A 227 17.22 -23.82 8.12
N ILE A 228 16.05 -23.30 8.50
CA ILE A 228 15.93 -22.07 9.30
C ILE A 228 16.64 -22.25 10.65
N ALA A 229 16.43 -23.39 11.33
CA ALA A 229 17.03 -23.65 12.64
C ALA A 229 18.56 -23.85 12.59
N SER A 230 19.11 -24.26 11.44
CA SER A 230 20.52 -24.63 11.29
C SER A 230 21.39 -23.59 10.57
N THR A 231 20.79 -22.58 9.94
CA THR A 231 21.53 -21.54 9.21
C THR A 231 21.79 -20.29 10.07
N PHE A 232 22.97 -19.70 9.91
CA PHE A 232 23.37 -18.45 10.58
C PHE A 232 23.58 -17.29 9.60
N ASN A 233 23.23 -17.50 8.33
CA ASN A 233 23.33 -16.48 7.30
C ASN A 233 21.99 -15.78 7.15
N ASP A 234 21.93 -14.49 7.50
CA ASP A 234 20.70 -13.68 7.48
C ASP A 234 20.00 -13.70 6.13
N LYS A 235 20.75 -13.67 5.02
CA LYS A 235 20.18 -13.74 3.66
C LYS A 235 19.52 -15.08 3.39
N PHE A 236 20.11 -16.18 3.89
CA PHE A 236 19.49 -17.50 3.75
C PHE A 236 18.31 -17.68 4.70
N LEU A 237 18.36 -17.09 5.90
CA LEU A 237 17.19 -17.03 6.80
C LEU A 237 16.01 -16.33 6.11
N GLU A 238 16.24 -15.16 5.52
CA GLU A 238 15.22 -14.41 4.78
C GLU A 238 14.64 -15.21 3.61
N LEU A 239 15.50 -15.87 2.82
CA LEU A 239 15.06 -16.76 1.74
C LEU A 239 14.20 -17.91 2.27
N PHE A 240 14.66 -18.65 3.28
CA PHE A 240 13.94 -19.81 3.79
C PHE A 240 12.62 -19.44 4.47
N HIS A 241 12.56 -18.30 5.18
CA HIS A 241 11.30 -17.77 5.69
C HIS A 241 10.34 -17.38 4.56
N SER A 242 10.85 -16.80 3.47
CA SER A 242 10.04 -16.48 2.30
C SER A 242 9.51 -17.74 1.62
N LEU A 243 10.34 -18.77 1.45
CA LEU A 243 9.94 -20.08 0.92
C LEU A 243 8.84 -20.71 1.78
N LEU A 244 9.02 -20.72 3.09
CA LEU A 244 8.03 -21.26 4.03
C LEU A 244 6.69 -20.52 3.89
N THR A 245 6.74 -19.19 3.82
CA THR A 245 5.53 -18.36 3.63
C THR A 245 4.79 -18.68 2.32
N VAL A 246 5.54 -18.98 1.24
CA VAL A 246 4.95 -19.37 -0.05
C VAL A 246 4.36 -20.77 0.00
N VAL A 247 5.04 -21.72 0.64
CA VAL A 247 4.54 -23.09 0.86
C VAL A 247 3.25 -23.07 1.69
N ASP A 248 3.22 -22.33 2.80
CA ASP A 248 2.03 -22.13 3.63
C ASP A 248 0.88 -21.52 2.83
N PHE A 249 1.18 -20.57 1.92
CA PHE A 249 0.15 -19.99 1.05
C PHE A 249 -0.45 -21.02 0.09
N PHE A 250 0.36 -21.89 -0.52
CA PHE A 250 -0.14 -22.89 -1.46
C PHE A 250 -0.97 -23.99 -0.80
N GLU A 251 -0.61 -24.41 0.41
CA GLU A 251 -1.44 -25.35 1.20
C GLU A 251 -2.83 -24.77 1.48
N ASN A 252 -2.88 -23.51 1.91
CA ASN A 252 -4.15 -22.82 2.19
C ASN A 252 -4.89 -22.41 0.91
N LYS A 253 -4.24 -22.40 -0.25
CA LYS A 253 -4.85 -22.00 -1.52
C LYS A 253 -5.90 -23.02 -1.96
N GLU A 254 -5.71 -24.32 -1.75
CA GLU A 254 -6.70 -25.36 -2.09
C GLU A 254 -8.01 -25.22 -1.30
N THR A 255 -7.96 -24.68 -0.08
CA THR A 255 -9.14 -24.39 0.75
C THR A 255 -9.83 -23.07 0.40
N LEU A 256 -9.17 -22.18 -0.35
CA LEU A 256 -9.72 -20.90 -0.83
C LEU A 256 -10.41 -20.98 -2.20
N VAL A 257 -10.44 -22.17 -2.83
CA VAL A 257 -10.97 -22.38 -4.20
C VAL A 257 -12.51 -22.46 -4.26
N ASN A 258 -13.21 -22.38 -3.13
CA ASN A 258 -14.67 -22.37 -3.12
C ASN A 258 -15.20 -20.93 -3.05
N ASP A 259 -15.79 -20.50 -4.18
CA ASP A 259 -16.37 -19.20 -4.54
C ASP A 259 -15.37 -18.09 -4.98
N ASP A 260 -15.33 -17.86 -6.29
CA ASP A 260 -14.71 -16.74 -7.03
C ASP A 260 -13.16 -16.62 -6.98
N SER A 261 -12.55 -17.26 -7.98
CA SER A 261 -11.14 -17.51 -8.35
C SER A 261 -10.09 -16.36 -8.35
N GLU A 262 -10.12 -15.40 -7.43
CA GLU A 262 -9.21 -14.24 -7.45
C GLU A 262 -8.27 -14.18 -6.23
N ILE A 263 -6.96 -14.33 -6.45
CA ILE A 263 -5.95 -14.03 -5.44
C ILE A 263 -5.79 -12.51 -5.38
N CYS A 264 -5.98 -11.91 -4.22
CA CYS A 264 -5.85 -10.47 -4.07
C CYS A 264 -4.72 -10.11 -3.09
N PHE A 265 -4.16 -8.90 -3.22
CA PHE A 265 -3.32 -8.24 -2.22
C PHE A 265 -3.63 -6.74 -2.23
N GLY A 266 -4.29 -6.21 -1.20
CA GLY A 266 -4.61 -4.78 -1.13
C GLY A 266 -5.82 -4.47 -0.27
N PHE A 267 -6.33 -3.25 -0.43
CA PHE A 267 -7.50 -2.78 0.29
C PHE A 267 -8.77 -3.06 -0.53
N LYS A 268 -9.77 -3.73 0.05
CA LYS A 268 -11.11 -3.80 -0.57
C LYS A 268 -11.75 -2.41 -0.70
N LYS A 269 -11.57 -1.55 0.31
CA LYS A 269 -11.97 -0.14 0.30
C LYS A 269 -10.79 0.73 0.71
N PHE A 270 -10.46 1.72 -0.13
CA PHE A 270 -9.30 2.59 0.06
C PHE A 270 -9.60 3.90 0.80
N ASP A 271 -10.85 4.12 1.20
CA ASP A 271 -11.32 5.33 1.88
C ASP A 271 -10.62 5.57 3.23
N HIS A 272 -10.49 4.55 4.07
CA HIS A 272 -9.76 4.69 5.34
C HIS A 272 -8.25 4.92 5.16
N ALA A 273 -7.64 4.31 4.13
CA ALA A 273 -6.25 4.56 3.79
C ALA A 273 -6.07 6.01 3.30
N TRP A 274 -6.99 6.51 2.47
CA TRP A 274 -7.03 7.92 2.06
C TRP A 274 -7.14 8.85 3.27
N GLU A 275 -8.12 8.64 4.15
CA GLU A 275 -8.30 9.41 5.39
C GLU A 275 -7.01 9.44 6.23
N GLY A 276 -6.38 8.28 6.44
CA GLY A 276 -5.14 8.16 7.19
C GLY A 276 -3.97 8.91 6.56
N MET A 277 -3.87 8.93 5.22
CA MET A 277 -2.85 9.70 4.52
C MET A 277 -3.10 11.21 4.62
N ILE A 278 -4.35 11.68 4.53
CA ILE A 278 -4.70 13.10 4.72
C ILE A 278 -4.39 13.54 6.15
N ASP A 279 -4.79 12.76 7.15
CA ASP A 279 -4.48 13.05 8.55
C ASP A 279 -2.97 13.07 8.82
N SER A 280 -2.20 12.22 8.14
CA SER A 280 -0.74 12.21 8.27
C SER A 280 -0.08 13.47 7.68
N ILE A 281 -0.62 14.03 6.59
CA ILE A 281 -0.09 15.25 5.95
C ILE A 281 -0.51 16.50 6.73
N PHE A 282 -1.82 16.65 6.98
CA PHE A 282 -2.41 17.90 7.47
C PHE A 282 -2.69 17.90 8.97
N GLY A 283 -2.92 16.73 9.57
CA GLY A 283 -3.21 16.60 10.99
C GLY A 283 -2.03 17.04 11.86
N ASN A 284 -2.26 18.03 12.71
CA ASN A 284 -1.22 18.57 13.58
C ASN A 284 -1.59 18.75 15.06
N VAL A 285 -2.76 18.25 15.45
CA VAL A 285 -3.20 18.21 16.84
C VAL A 285 -2.76 16.90 17.49
N SER A 286 -2.22 16.98 18.72
CA SER A 286 -1.75 15.82 19.48
C SER A 286 -2.88 14.92 19.98
N ASP A 287 -4.01 15.53 20.34
CA ASP A 287 -5.20 14.83 20.82
C ASP A 287 -6.43 15.33 20.07
N LYS A 288 -6.79 14.59 19.02
CA LYS A 288 -7.95 14.88 18.17
C LYS A 288 -9.27 14.65 18.92
N THR A 289 -9.29 13.80 19.95
CA THR A 289 -10.53 13.45 20.66
C THR A 289 -11.18 14.65 21.35
N LYS A 290 -10.40 15.67 21.70
CA LYS A 290 -10.90 16.94 22.22
C LYS A 290 -11.91 17.57 21.27
N TYR A 291 -11.73 17.42 19.96
CA TYR A 291 -12.56 18.04 18.91
C TYR A 291 -13.85 17.26 18.62
N ASN A 292 -14.10 16.16 19.33
CA ASN A 292 -15.26 15.34 19.11
C ASN A 292 -16.50 15.94 19.80
N PRO A 293 -17.60 16.21 19.07
CA PRO A 293 -18.90 16.44 19.68
C PRO A 293 -19.43 15.14 20.29
N HIS A 294 -19.89 15.20 21.55
CA HIS A 294 -20.43 14.08 22.29
C HIS A 294 -21.95 14.20 22.43
N LEU A 295 -22.66 13.10 22.17
CA LEU A 295 -24.11 12.98 22.31
C LEU A 295 -24.43 12.51 23.73
N LYS A 296 -25.40 13.18 24.35
CA LYS A 296 -25.96 12.79 25.65
C LYS A 296 -27.41 12.39 25.48
N PHE A 297 -27.80 11.26 26.07
CA PHE A 297 -29.19 10.83 26.07
C PHE A 297 -29.78 10.91 27.48
N ILE A 298 -30.97 11.52 27.56
CA ILE A 298 -31.76 11.58 28.77
C ILE A 298 -32.96 10.66 28.55
N ALA A 299 -32.95 9.52 29.23
CA ALA A 299 -34.02 8.55 29.13
C ALA A 299 -35.24 9.01 29.96
N MET A 300 -36.37 9.25 29.28
CA MET A 300 -37.66 9.44 29.94
C MET A 300 -38.47 8.15 29.80
N ASN A 301 -38.96 7.60 30.92
CA ASN A 301 -39.76 6.36 30.98
C ASN A 301 -39.02 5.08 30.53
N SER A 302 -37.69 5.00 30.72
CA SER A 302 -36.95 3.77 30.46
C SER A 302 -37.14 2.77 31.60
N LYS A 303 -37.49 1.52 31.27
CA LYS A 303 -37.59 0.41 32.23
C LYS A 303 -36.25 0.09 32.92
N SER A 304 -35.14 0.56 32.37
CA SER A 304 -33.80 0.21 32.81
C SER A 304 -33.19 1.24 33.77
N VAL A 305 -33.47 2.54 33.59
CA VAL A 305 -33.00 3.61 34.49
C VAL A 305 -33.83 4.88 34.22
N GLU A 306 -34.68 5.28 35.17
CA GLU A 306 -35.45 6.51 35.09
C GLU A 306 -34.62 7.68 35.65
N GLY A 307 -34.45 8.76 34.87
CA GLY A 307 -33.80 10.00 35.35
C GLY A 307 -32.27 10.02 35.33
N LYS A 308 -31.58 9.07 34.67
CA LYS A 308 -30.11 9.07 34.55
C LYS A 308 -29.69 9.62 33.17
N ILE A 309 -28.74 10.56 33.17
CA ILE A 309 -28.00 10.96 31.96
C ILE A 309 -27.09 9.79 31.62
N ILE A 310 -27.24 9.23 30.43
CA ILE A 310 -26.32 8.20 29.92
C ILE A 310 -25.25 8.94 29.11
N ASP A 311 -24.06 9.04 29.69
CA ASP A 311 -22.85 9.36 28.96
C ASP A 311 -22.36 8.05 28.31
N TYR A 312 -22.62 7.93 27.01
CA TYR A 312 -22.32 6.71 26.24
C TYR A 312 -20.82 6.42 26.09
N ASP A 313 -19.93 7.36 26.43
CA ASP A 313 -18.48 7.11 26.43
C ASP A 313 -18.02 6.26 27.63
N ASP A 314 -18.79 6.21 28.73
CA ASP A 314 -18.44 5.46 29.95
C ASP A 314 -18.91 3.99 29.91
N ASP A 315 -19.78 3.64 28.97
CA ASP A 315 -20.24 2.26 28.80
C ASP A 315 -19.22 1.51 27.94
N LYS A 316 -18.42 0.65 28.59
CA LYS A 316 -17.32 -0.16 28.01
C LYS A 316 -17.71 -1.05 26.81
N GLY A 317 -18.95 -1.01 26.35
CA GLY A 317 -19.48 -1.80 25.25
C GLY A 317 -19.55 -1.09 23.89
N ASP A 318 -19.73 0.24 23.81
CA ASP A 318 -19.90 0.89 22.48
C ASP A 318 -19.76 2.43 22.47
N GLY A 319 -18.61 2.96 22.91
CA GLY A 319 -18.28 4.40 22.79
C GLY A 319 -18.13 4.93 21.35
N ARG A 320 -18.53 4.14 20.33
CA ARG A 320 -18.60 4.57 18.92
C ARG A 320 -19.98 5.12 18.54
N ARG A 321 -21.05 4.82 19.29
CA ARG A 321 -22.42 5.25 18.94
C ARG A 321 -22.74 6.71 19.27
N SER A 322 -21.98 7.34 20.17
CA SER A 322 -22.35 8.64 20.74
C SER A 322 -21.45 9.81 20.35
N THR A 323 -20.42 9.59 19.55
CA THR A 323 -19.35 10.58 19.41
C THR A 323 -19.05 10.80 17.94
N LEU A 324 -19.30 12.02 17.46
CA LEU A 324 -18.93 12.43 16.11
C LEU A 324 -17.42 12.68 16.08
N ARG A 325 -16.71 12.12 15.08
CA ARG A 325 -15.24 12.13 15.02
C ARG A 325 -14.79 12.77 13.70
N PRO A 326 -14.12 13.93 13.73
CA PRO A 326 -13.56 14.52 12.52
C PRO A 326 -12.36 13.69 12.02
N ASP A 327 -12.20 13.60 10.71
CA ASP A 327 -11.13 12.84 10.07
C ASP A 327 -9.76 13.49 10.32
N THR A 328 -9.65 14.80 10.13
CA THR A 328 -8.40 15.52 10.31
C THR A 328 -8.64 16.92 10.86
N ILE A 329 -7.83 17.30 11.86
CA ILE A 329 -7.82 18.65 12.42
C ILE A 329 -6.44 19.27 12.17
N MET A 330 -6.44 20.38 11.42
CA MET A 330 -5.25 21.15 11.11
C MET A 330 -5.34 22.53 11.77
N LYS A 331 -4.32 22.90 12.54
CA LYS A 331 -4.15 24.24 13.10
C LYS A 331 -3.09 25.02 12.36
N LEU A 332 -3.36 26.28 12.03
CA LEU A 332 -2.38 27.18 11.45
C LEU A 332 -2.52 28.57 12.06
N GLY A 333 -1.60 28.92 12.96
CA GLY A 333 -1.75 30.09 13.84
C GLY A 333 -3.03 29.95 14.68
N ASP A 334 -3.85 31.00 14.67
CA ASP A 334 -5.15 31.02 15.36
C ASP A 334 -6.28 30.34 14.58
N SER A 335 -6.02 29.89 13.34
CA SER A 335 -7.01 29.23 12.51
C SER A 335 -7.08 27.72 12.75
N VAL A 336 -8.31 27.20 12.74
CA VAL A 336 -8.60 25.77 12.76
C VAL A 336 -9.28 25.39 11.45
N PHE A 337 -8.80 24.31 10.84
CA PHE A 337 -9.36 23.71 9.66
C PHE A 337 -9.81 22.30 10.02
N ILE A 338 -11.10 22.05 9.88
CA ILE A 338 -11.71 20.75 10.04
C ILE A 338 -11.83 20.16 8.64
N LEU A 339 -11.10 19.08 8.42
CA LEU A 339 -10.99 18.45 7.11
C LEU A 339 -11.67 17.09 7.16
N ASP A 340 -12.52 16.84 6.17
CA ASP A 340 -13.24 15.58 5.98
C ASP A 340 -12.74 14.93 4.69
N SER A 341 -12.18 13.75 4.78
CA SER A 341 -11.60 13.06 3.64
C SER A 341 -12.69 12.27 2.93
N LYS A 342 -12.94 12.59 1.66
CA LYS A 342 -13.99 11.93 0.87
C LYS A 342 -13.38 11.24 -0.34
N TYR A 343 -13.30 9.91 -0.31
CA TYR A 343 -12.82 9.10 -1.43
C TYR A 343 -13.87 8.98 -2.56
N TYR A 344 -14.40 10.12 -3.02
CA TYR A 344 -15.56 10.22 -3.89
C TYR A 344 -15.15 10.36 -5.37
N LYS A 345 -16.08 10.03 -6.28
CA LYS A 345 -15.87 10.13 -7.74
C LYS A 345 -15.78 11.57 -8.25
N PHE A 346 -16.24 12.55 -7.47
CA PHE A 346 -16.28 13.95 -7.87
C PHE A 346 -14.95 14.48 -8.38
N GLY A 347 -13.83 14.17 -7.71
CA GLY A 347 -12.52 14.68 -8.11
C GLY A 347 -12.08 14.22 -9.51
N VAL A 348 -12.62 13.11 -10.00
CA VAL A 348 -12.22 12.53 -11.31
C VAL A 348 -13.30 12.69 -12.38
N LYS A 349 -14.59 12.60 -12.02
CA LYS A 349 -15.72 12.79 -12.94
C LYS A 349 -16.13 14.27 -13.08
N ASN A 350 -15.88 15.08 -12.05
CA ASN A 350 -16.30 16.48 -11.98
C ASN A 350 -17.82 16.68 -12.16
N GLU A 351 -18.63 15.75 -11.64
CA GLU A 351 -20.09 15.77 -11.71
C GLU A 351 -20.70 15.94 -10.32
N THR A 352 -21.62 16.89 -10.16
CA THR A 352 -22.20 17.29 -8.86
C THR A 352 -22.93 16.17 -8.13
N ARG A 353 -23.47 15.16 -8.83
CA ARG A 353 -24.09 13.98 -8.22
C ARG A 353 -23.15 13.15 -7.34
N TYR A 354 -21.84 13.31 -7.51
CA TYR A 354 -20.81 12.63 -6.71
C TYR A 354 -20.25 13.50 -5.58
N LEU A 355 -20.84 14.67 -5.31
CA LEU A 355 -20.46 15.51 -4.16
C LEU A 355 -20.96 14.91 -2.83
N PRO A 356 -20.34 15.29 -1.70
CA PRO A 356 -20.84 14.97 -0.37
C PRO A 356 -22.31 15.34 -0.16
N GLY A 357 -23.09 14.37 0.33
CA GLY A 357 -24.52 14.56 0.62
C GLY A 357 -24.79 15.27 1.95
N ALA A 358 -26.08 15.51 2.23
CA ALA A 358 -26.54 16.28 3.39
C ALA A 358 -25.99 15.78 4.73
N GLU A 359 -25.85 14.46 4.92
CA GLU A 359 -25.29 13.89 6.16
C GLU A 359 -23.85 14.38 6.42
N SER A 360 -23.01 14.40 5.39
CA SER A 360 -21.61 14.86 5.51
C SER A 360 -21.56 16.37 5.78
N VAL A 361 -22.44 17.14 5.15
CA VAL A 361 -22.56 18.59 5.37
C VAL A 361 -22.97 18.88 6.81
N CYS A 362 -23.99 18.19 7.33
CA CYS A 362 -24.45 18.36 8.71
C CYS A 362 -23.36 17.98 9.74
N LYS A 363 -22.62 16.88 9.50
CA LYS A 363 -21.47 16.50 10.35
C LYS A 363 -20.41 17.59 10.39
N GLN A 364 -20.02 18.12 9.24
CA GLN A 364 -19.03 19.20 9.15
C GLN A 364 -19.48 20.48 9.87
N MET A 365 -20.75 20.85 9.74
CA MET A 365 -21.30 21.96 10.52
C MET A 365 -21.25 21.70 12.02
N ALA A 366 -21.65 20.50 12.47
CA ALA A 366 -21.62 20.14 13.89
C ALA A 366 -20.20 20.19 14.48
N TYR A 367 -19.19 19.73 13.74
CA TYR A 367 -17.79 19.83 14.17
C TYR A 367 -17.36 21.30 14.36
N ALA A 368 -17.67 22.15 13.38
CA ALA A 368 -17.27 23.54 13.44
C ALA A 368 -18.00 24.32 14.55
N GLU A 369 -19.29 24.09 14.74
CA GLU A 369 -20.06 24.70 15.83
C GLU A 369 -19.55 24.24 17.21
N TYR A 370 -19.16 22.98 17.33
CA TYR A 370 -18.54 22.50 18.57
C TYR A 370 -17.22 23.22 18.85
N VAL A 371 -16.37 23.39 17.84
CA VAL A 371 -15.10 24.13 17.96
C VAL A 371 -15.33 25.61 18.32
N GLU A 372 -16.28 26.29 17.70
CA GLU A 372 -16.61 27.68 18.05
C GLU A 372 -17.06 27.80 19.51
N ASN A 373 -18.00 26.95 19.93
CA ASN A 373 -18.68 27.11 21.21
C ASN A 373 -17.91 26.54 22.41
N HIS A 374 -17.05 25.54 22.19
CA HIS A 374 -16.40 24.79 23.29
C HIS A 374 -14.88 24.87 23.31
N MET A 375 -14.24 25.37 22.23
CA MET A 375 -12.77 25.48 22.15
C MET A 375 -12.24 26.91 22.23
N GLY A 376 -13.12 27.91 22.35
CA GLY A 376 -12.73 29.32 22.38
C GLY A 376 -12.13 29.83 21.06
N ILE A 377 -12.34 29.10 19.96
CA ILE A 377 -11.89 29.50 18.63
C ILE A 377 -12.91 30.45 18.03
N LYS A 378 -12.45 31.60 17.54
CA LYS A 378 -13.33 32.58 16.90
C LYS A 378 -13.89 32.01 15.61
N ALA A 379 -15.15 32.33 15.35
CA ALA A 379 -15.89 31.86 14.18
C ALA A 379 -15.19 32.19 12.84
N ASP A 380 -14.62 33.40 12.70
CA ASP A 380 -13.88 33.88 11.53
C ASP A 380 -12.53 33.17 11.32
N LYS A 381 -12.12 32.32 12.27
CA LYS A 381 -10.89 31.53 12.24
C LYS A 381 -11.15 30.03 12.09
N ASN A 382 -12.40 29.62 11.91
CA ASN A 382 -12.79 28.23 11.77
C ASN A 382 -13.24 27.93 10.33
N PHE A 383 -12.69 26.89 9.71
CA PHE A 383 -12.92 26.55 8.31
C PHE A 383 -13.23 25.07 8.14
N ASN A 384 -14.18 24.74 7.27
CA ASN A 384 -14.51 23.37 6.89
C ASN A 384 -14.08 23.10 5.44
N ALA A 385 -13.54 21.91 5.19
CA ALA A 385 -13.23 21.47 3.83
C ALA A 385 -13.42 19.96 3.65
N PHE A 386 -13.98 19.58 2.51
CA PHE A 386 -13.90 18.23 1.97
C PHE A 386 -12.60 18.08 1.16
N ILE A 387 -11.84 17.02 1.43
CA ILE A 387 -10.62 16.68 0.69
C ILE A 387 -10.89 15.45 -0.18
N ILE A 388 -10.91 15.66 -1.50
CA ILE A 388 -11.32 14.67 -2.49
C ILE A 388 -10.12 14.31 -3.39
N PRO A 389 -9.83 13.04 -3.66
CA PRO A 389 -8.71 12.67 -4.52
C PRO A 389 -8.98 13.06 -5.97
N TYR A 390 -7.98 13.61 -6.65
CA TYR A 390 -7.99 13.81 -8.09
C TYR A 390 -6.59 13.65 -8.68
N TYR A 391 -6.50 13.80 -9.99
CA TYR A 391 -5.25 13.91 -10.71
C TYR A 391 -4.97 15.37 -11.06
N ALA A 392 -3.89 15.93 -10.52
CA ALA A 392 -3.41 17.24 -10.94
C ALA A 392 -2.63 17.14 -12.26
N LYS A 393 -2.70 18.16 -13.10
CA LYS A 393 -1.87 18.22 -14.31
C LYS A 393 -0.38 18.33 -13.91
N SER A 394 0.49 17.63 -14.63
CA SER A 394 1.93 17.41 -14.34
C SER A 394 2.76 18.65 -13.91
N ASN A 395 2.35 19.87 -14.28
CA ASN A 395 3.10 21.11 -13.97
C ASN A 395 2.82 21.71 -12.57
N VAL A 396 2.06 21.04 -11.71
CA VAL A 396 1.74 21.58 -10.37
C VAL A 396 2.78 21.10 -9.35
N LEU A 397 3.20 22.01 -8.46
CA LEU A 397 4.01 21.68 -7.28
C LEU A 397 3.41 20.49 -6.51
N PRO A 398 4.23 19.67 -5.80
CA PRO A 398 3.76 18.54 -5.01
C PRO A 398 2.53 18.89 -4.16
N PHE A 399 1.60 17.95 -4.07
CA PHE A 399 0.25 18.19 -3.52
C PHE A 399 -0.49 19.24 -4.34
N GLY A 400 -0.64 18.98 -5.64
CA GLY A 400 -1.53 19.78 -6.47
C GLY A 400 -2.91 19.83 -5.83
N MET A 401 -3.44 21.04 -5.66
CA MET A 401 -4.72 21.29 -5.00
C MET A 401 -5.52 22.31 -5.78
N GLU A 402 -6.82 22.10 -5.85
CA GLU A 402 -7.76 23.04 -6.47
C GLU A 402 -9.05 23.09 -5.67
N ASN A 403 -9.52 24.29 -5.36
CA ASN A 403 -10.86 24.49 -4.81
C ASN A 403 -11.86 24.45 -5.97
N LYS A 404 -12.73 23.44 -5.99
CA LYS A 404 -13.76 23.23 -7.03
C LYS A 404 -15.09 23.91 -6.72
N GLY A 405 -15.20 24.58 -5.57
CA GLY A 405 -16.41 25.26 -5.13
C GLY A 405 -16.77 24.94 -3.69
N PHE A 406 -18.01 25.24 -3.32
CA PHE A 406 -18.48 25.20 -1.95
C PHE A 406 -19.81 24.49 -1.82
N ILE A 407 -19.98 23.79 -0.70
CA ILE A 407 -21.27 23.25 -0.27
C ILE A 407 -21.70 24.00 0.98
N TYR A 408 -22.92 24.49 1.00
CA TYR A 408 -23.49 25.16 2.16
C TYR A 408 -24.94 24.71 2.36
N GLY A 409 -25.40 24.82 3.61
CA GLY A 409 -26.81 24.61 3.95
C GLY A 409 -27.55 25.93 3.88
N GLU A 410 -28.57 26.02 3.03
CA GLU A 410 -29.38 27.23 2.86
C GLU A 410 -29.89 27.79 4.21
N TRP A 411 -30.28 26.91 5.14
CA TRP A 411 -30.78 27.28 6.46
C TRP A 411 -29.75 27.99 7.36
N LYS A 412 -28.45 27.92 7.03
CA LYS A 412 -27.37 28.63 7.72
C LYS A 412 -27.00 29.96 7.06
N VAL A 413 -27.49 30.21 5.85
CA VAL A 413 -27.00 31.28 4.95
C VAL A 413 -28.08 32.36 4.67
N ILE A 414 -29.24 32.32 5.34
CA ILE A 414 -30.36 33.24 5.05
C ILE A 414 -29.99 34.72 5.28
N SER A 415 -29.90 35.48 4.19
CA SER A 415 -30.06 36.94 4.16
C SER A 415 -31.55 37.29 4.22
N LYS A 416 -32.05 37.89 5.30
CA LYS A 416 -33.34 38.58 5.23
C LYS A 416 -33.10 39.93 4.56
N LYS A 417 -33.90 40.25 3.53
CA LYS A 417 -33.83 41.51 2.75
C LYS A 417 -34.01 42.78 3.58
N ASP A 418 -34.48 42.70 4.82
CA ASP A 418 -34.84 43.86 5.65
C ASP A 418 -33.96 44.11 6.89
N ASP A 419 -32.89 43.33 7.11
CA ASP A 419 -32.00 43.55 8.27
C ASP A 419 -30.66 44.14 7.82
N THR A 420 -30.50 45.46 7.94
CA THR A 420 -29.25 46.20 7.71
C THR A 420 -28.08 45.78 8.62
N GLU A 421 -28.31 44.92 9.61
CA GLU A 421 -27.28 44.36 10.51
C GLU A 421 -26.68 43.01 10.07
N LYS A 422 -27.20 42.38 9.01
CA LYS A 422 -26.69 41.08 8.52
C LYS A 422 -25.69 41.24 7.36
N GLN A 423 -24.60 41.97 7.62
CA GLN A 423 -23.39 41.89 6.80
C GLN A 423 -22.82 40.45 6.82
N ASN A 424 -22.61 39.92 5.61
CA ASN A 424 -21.95 38.68 5.18
C ASN A 424 -21.73 37.58 6.24
N ILE A 425 -22.60 36.57 6.25
CA ILE A 425 -22.44 35.33 7.04
C ILE A 425 -21.08 34.66 6.76
N CYS A 426 -20.57 34.76 5.53
CA CYS A 426 -19.22 34.33 5.13
C CYS A 426 -18.09 34.98 5.95
N GLU A 427 -18.18 36.27 6.29
CA GLU A 427 -17.13 36.98 7.06
C GLU A 427 -17.15 36.58 8.53
N LYS A 428 -18.35 36.35 9.07
CA LYS A 428 -18.53 36.02 10.49
C LYS A 428 -18.31 34.53 10.78
N ARG A 429 -18.74 33.63 9.88
CA ARG A 429 -18.74 32.17 10.04
C ARG A 429 -18.37 31.46 8.73
N PRO A 430 -17.11 31.56 8.28
CA PRO A 430 -16.65 30.94 7.03
C PRO A 430 -16.87 29.43 6.97
N TYR A 431 -16.84 28.72 8.10
CA TYR A 431 -17.10 27.27 8.16
C TYR A 431 -18.52 26.84 7.71
N HIS A 432 -19.49 27.74 7.56
CA HIS A 432 -20.79 27.42 6.95
C HIS A 432 -20.68 27.09 5.46
N TYR A 433 -19.60 27.53 4.81
CA TYR A 433 -19.27 27.23 3.42
C TYR A 433 -18.13 26.20 3.41
N ILE A 434 -18.49 24.96 3.14
CA ILE A 434 -17.53 23.85 3.16
C ILE A 434 -16.82 23.83 1.81
N ALA A 435 -15.51 24.09 1.81
CA ALA A 435 -14.70 24.07 0.60
C ALA A 435 -14.61 22.65 0.04
N CYS A 436 -14.77 22.48 -1.28
CA CYS A 436 -14.53 21.22 -1.96
C CYS A 436 -13.13 21.27 -2.59
N VAL A 437 -12.14 20.79 -1.86
CA VAL A 437 -10.73 20.78 -2.30
C VAL A 437 -10.41 19.43 -2.93
N CYS A 438 -10.04 19.47 -4.20
CA CYS A 438 -9.46 18.31 -4.87
C CYS A 438 -7.95 18.30 -4.60
N LEU A 439 -7.40 17.15 -4.18
CA LEU A 439 -5.99 16.94 -3.85
C LEU A 439 -5.37 15.80 -4.67
N ASP A 440 -4.20 16.05 -5.26
CA ASP A 440 -3.49 15.14 -6.15
C ASP A 440 -3.13 13.82 -5.45
N MET A 441 -3.79 12.73 -5.86
CA MET A 441 -3.63 11.39 -5.28
C MET A 441 -2.18 10.91 -5.40
N LYS A 442 -1.57 11.16 -6.55
CA LYS A 442 -0.22 10.70 -6.84
C LYS A 442 0.81 11.33 -5.92
N SER A 443 0.75 12.65 -5.70
CA SER A 443 1.59 13.34 -4.72
C SER A 443 1.41 12.80 -3.30
N VAL A 444 0.16 12.54 -2.90
CA VAL A 444 -0.16 11.94 -1.58
C VAL A 444 0.47 10.55 -1.44
N MET A 445 0.32 9.69 -2.45
CA MET A 445 0.95 8.36 -2.47
C MET A 445 2.47 8.44 -2.41
N ARG A 446 3.07 9.44 -3.06
CA ARG A 446 4.53 9.63 -3.07
C ARG A 446 5.06 10.05 -1.71
N ASN A 447 4.31 10.87 -0.96
CA ASN A 447 4.69 11.31 0.37
C ASN A 447 3.48 11.78 1.16
N TYR A 448 3.04 10.99 2.15
CA TYR A 448 1.97 11.38 3.09
C TYR A 448 2.49 11.70 4.49
N ARG A 449 3.78 12.02 4.64
CA ARG A 449 4.30 12.54 5.91
C ARG A 449 3.80 13.97 6.13
N ARG A 450 3.77 14.39 7.40
CA ARG A 450 3.43 15.77 7.76
C ARG A 450 4.22 16.75 6.92
N ASN A 451 3.51 17.68 6.28
CA ASN A 451 4.10 18.64 5.37
C ASN A 451 3.52 20.04 5.60
N GLU A 452 4.33 20.92 6.19
CA GLU A 452 3.93 22.30 6.54
C GLU A 452 3.64 23.16 5.29
N ILE A 453 4.35 22.93 4.20
CA ILE A 453 4.11 23.63 2.93
C ILE A 453 2.74 23.23 2.36
N ALA A 454 2.40 21.94 2.41
CA ALA A 454 1.08 21.47 2.00
C ALA A 454 -0.02 22.04 2.91
N GLN A 455 0.20 22.11 4.23
CA GLN A 455 -0.73 22.73 5.19
C GLN A 455 -0.98 24.20 4.89
N PHE A 456 0.09 24.95 4.60
CA PHE A 456 -0.01 26.36 4.22
C PHE A 456 -0.79 26.54 2.91
N ARG A 457 -0.46 25.77 1.87
CA ARG A 457 -1.16 25.81 0.58
C ARG A 457 -2.64 25.44 0.72
N LEU A 458 -2.98 24.42 1.50
CA LEU A 458 -4.36 24.05 1.76
C LEU A 458 -5.12 25.21 2.43
N ALA A 459 -4.49 25.84 3.42
CA ALA A 459 -5.09 27.00 4.10
C ALA A 459 -5.34 28.17 3.14
N GLU A 460 -4.41 28.45 2.22
CA GLU A 460 -4.61 29.47 1.18
C GLU A 460 -5.76 29.10 0.23
N VAL A 461 -5.83 27.86 -0.24
CA VAL A 461 -6.87 27.38 -1.17
C VAL A 461 -8.27 27.43 -0.54
N VAL A 462 -8.37 27.12 0.76
CA VAL A 462 -9.64 27.20 1.50
C VAL A 462 -10.03 28.66 1.78
N ARG A 463 -9.10 29.52 2.22
CA ARG A 463 -9.38 30.94 2.54
C ARG A 463 -9.71 31.78 1.30
N SER A 464 -8.90 31.68 0.24
CA SER A 464 -9.10 32.42 -1.03
C SER A 464 -10.44 32.11 -1.69
N GLY A 465 -10.89 30.86 -1.60
CA GLY A 465 -12.21 30.51 -2.06
C GLY A 465 -13.31 31.15 -1.21
N ALA A 466 -13.14 31.27 0.12
CA ALA A 466 -14.11 31.95 0.97
C ALA A 466 -14.22 33.45 0.63
N GLU A 467 -13.10 34.09 0.28
CA GLU A 467 -13.07 35.47 -0.25
C GLU A 467 -13.81 35.57 -1.59
N SER A 468 -13.62 34.60 -2.49
CA SER A 468 -14.37 34.54 -3.76
C SER A 468 -15.89 34.42 -3.56
N ILE A 469 -16.35 33.69 -2.52
CA ILE A 469 -17.79 33.60 -2.21
C ILE A 469 -18.34 34.96 -1.76
N LEU A 470 -17.58 35.71 -0.97
CA LEU A 470 -17.97 37.04 -0.53
C LEU A 470 -18.23 37.96 -1.72
N GLU A 471 -17.36 37.91 -2.73
CA GLU A 471 -17.56 38.63 -3.98
C GLU A 471 -18.80 38.15 -4.75
N TYR A 472 -19.04 36.84 -4.83
CA TYR A 472 -20.21 36.28 -5.52
C TYR A 472 -21.53 36.66 -4.83
N ALA A 473 -21.62 36.46 -3.51
CA ALA A 473 -22.80 36.80 -2.73
C ALA A 473 -23.12 38.29 -2.81
N THR A 474 -22.09 39.15 -2.79
CA THR A 474 -22.26 40.60 -2.97
C THR A 474 -22.80 40.94 -4.36
N LYS A 475 -22.39 40.21 -5.41
CA LYS A 475 -22.91 40.42 -6.78
C LYS A 475 -24.37 39.98 -6.94
N GLU A 476 -24.77 38.83 -6.38
CA GLU A 476 -26.16 38.37 -6.44
C GLU A 476 -27.13 39.24 -5.61
N ILE A 477 -26.69 39.77 -4.47
CA ILE A 477 -27.53 40.68 -3.67
C ILE A 477 -27.79 42.01 -4.40
N ASN A 478 -26.85 42.44 -5.25
CA ASN A 478 -26.94 43.68 -6.01
C ASN A 478 -27.62 43.53 -7.39
N ALA A 479 -27.92 42.31 -7.83
CA ALA A 479 -28.66 41.99 -9.06
C ALA A 479 -30.14 41.78 -8.76
#